data_AF-A0A344WBV3-F1
#
_entry.id   AF-A0A344WBV3-F1
#
_cell.length_a   1.000
_cell.length_b   1.000
_cell.length_c   1.000
_cell.angle_alpha   90.00
_cell.angle_beta   90.00
_cell.angle_gamma   90.00
#
_symmetry.space_group_name_H-M   'P 1'
#
loop_
_entity.id
_entity.type
_entity.pdbx_description
1 polymer ?
#
loop_
_entity_poly.entity_id
_entity_poly.type
_entity_poly.pdbx_seq_one_letter_code
_entity_poly.pdbx_strand_id
1 'polypeptide(L)'
;MVHTRAPSDPVASLLTALRMGVALAVQVLAGLMLVLVAGLVALVTAIAGITLAAAAIAMRLTAARRAGPSQASAMPEGAITLEARRTPRGWTVE
;
A
#
# COMPACT_ATOMS: atom_id res chain seq x y z
N MET A 1 -23.55 34.20 -49.76
CA MET A 1 -22.13 34.03 -49.37
C MET A 1 -21.67 32.65 -49.82
N VAL A 2 -21.15 32.56 -51.04
CA VAL A 2 -20.71 31.29 -51.65
C VAL A 2 -19.35 30.95 -51.05
N HIS A 3 -19.27 29.86 -50.29
CA HIS A 3 -17.99 29.29 -49.85
C HIS A 3 -17.29 28.70 -51.07
N THR A 4 -16.35 29.44 -51.65
CA THR A 4 -15.38 28.90 -52.60
C THR A 4 -14.50 27.89 -51.88
N ARG A 5 -14.79 26.60 -52.05
CA ARG A 5 -13.87 25.52 -51.66
C ARG A 5 -12.58 25.70 -52.45
N ALA A 6 -11.49 26.00 -51.76
CA ALA A 6 -10.15 25.92 -52.33
C ALA A 6 -9.92 24.49 -52.87
N PRO A 7 -9.15 24.31 -53.96
CA PRO A 7 -8.71 22.98 -54.38
C PRO A 7 -7.89 22.39 -53.24
N SER A 8 -8.48 21.44 -52.50
CA SER A 8 -7.78 20.72 -51.45
C SER A 8 -6.79 19.79 -52.12
N ASP A 9 -5.49 20.06 -51.98
CA ASP A 9 -4.46 19.11 -52.42
C ASP A 9 -4.71 17.77 -51.70
N PRO A 10 -5.05 16.70 -52.44
CA PRO A 10 -5.46 15.44 -51.85
C PRO A 10 -4.31 14.82 -51.04
N VAL A 11 -3.07 15.07 -51.46
CA VAL A 11 -1.85 14.63 -50.78
C VAL A 11 -1.66 15.32 -49.43
N ALA A 12 -1.90 16.63 -49.35
CA ALA A 12 -1.81 17.38 -48.09
C ALA A 12 -2.87 16.94 -47.07
N SER A 13 -4.08 16.67 -47.56
CA SER A 13 -5.19 16.15 -46.75
C SER A 13 -4.87 14.74 -46.23
N LEU A 14 -4.31 13.87 -47.07
CA LEU A 14 -3.88 12.52 -46.69
C LEU A 14 -2.76 12.54 -45.64
N LEU A 15 -1.74 13.38 -45.84
CA LEU A 15 -0.64 13.54 -44.88
C LEU A 15 -1.14 14.05 -43.52
N THR A 16 -2.14 14.93 -43.52
CA THR A 16 -2.74 15.47 -42.30
C THR A 16 -3.56 14.40 -41.56
N ALA A 17 -4.37 13.62 -42.28
CA ALA A 17 -5.09 12.48 -41.72
C ALA A 17 -4.14 11.42 -41.15
N LEU A 18 -3.05 11.11 -41.86
CA LEU A 18 -2.03 10.18 -41.40
C LEU A 18 -1.37 10.67 -40.10
N ARG A 19 -1.00 11.96 -40.04
CA ARG A 19 -0.41 12.56 -38.83
C ARG A 19 -1.35 12.48 -37.63
N MET A 20 -2.64 12.76 -37.81
CA MET A 20 -3.62 12.60 -36.75
C MET A 20 -3.76 11.12 -36.33
N GLY A 21 -3.75 10.19 -37.28
CA GLY A 21 -3.78 8.76 -36.98
C GLY A 21 -2.57 8.31 -36.16
N VAL A 22 -1.36 8.76 -36.51
CA VAL A 22 -0.13 8.48 -35.76
C VAL A 22 -0.20 9.08 -34.35
N ALA A 23 -0.66 10.33 -34.22
CA ALA A 23 -0.80 10.98 -32.92
C ALA A 23 -1.76 10.21 -31.99
N LEU A 24 -2.90 9.76 -32.51
CA LEU A 24 -3.86 8.93 -31.77
C LEU A 24 -3.25 7.58 -31.39
N ALA A 25 -2.55 6.91 -32.31
CA ALA A 25 -1.90 5.64 -32.04
C ALA A 25 -0.85 5.77 -30.92
N VAL A 26 -0.04 6.83 -30.94
CA VAL A 26 0.93 7.11 -29.88
C VAL A 26 0.25 7.38 -28.54
N GLN A 27 -0.86 8.14 -28.54
CA GLN A 27 -1.60 8.43 -27.31
C GLN A 27 -2.21 7.16 -26.69
N VAL A 28 -2.79 6.28 -27.52
CA VAL A 28 -3.33 5.00 -27.06
C VAL A 28 -2.21 4.10 -26.53
N LEU A 29 -1.07 4.04 -27.23
CA LEU A 29 0.08 3.24 -26.80
C LEU A 29 0.65 3.74 -25.46
N ALA A 30 0.75 5.05 -25.29
CA ALA A 30 1.17 5.66 -24.03
C ALA A 30 0.19 5.31 -22.90
N GLY A 31 -1.11 5.40 -23.14
CA GLY A 31 -2.15 4.98 -22.19
C GLY A 31 -2.02 3.50 -21.82
N LEU A 32 -1.82 2.62 -22.80
CA LEU A 32 -1.65 1.19 -22.56
C LEU A 32 -0.41 0.89 -21.71
N MET A 33 0.70 1.58 -21.97
CA MET A 33 1.91 1.46 -21.15
C MET A 33 1.67 1.88 -19.70
N LEU A 34 0.93 2.97 -19.47
CA LEU A 34 0.56 3.39 -18.12
C LEU A 34 -0.32 2.35 -17.42
N VAL A 35 -1.29 1.75 -18.12
CA VAL A 35 -2.13 0.68 -17.56
C VAL A 35 -1.30 -0.55 -17.20
N LEU A 36 -0.33 -0.93 -18.04
CA LEU A 36 0.57 -2.06 -17.74
C LEU A 36 1.40 -1.80 -16.47
N VAL A 37 1.99 -0.62 -16.35
CA VAL A 37 2.77 -0.24 -15.15
C VAL A 37 1.87 -0.20 -13.92
N ALA A 38 0.70 0.43 -14.02
CA ALA A 38 -0.27 0.47 -12.93
C ALA A 38 -0.71 -0.94 -12.51
N GLY A 39 -0.95 -1.83 -13.47
CA GLY A 39 -1.27 -3.23 -13.22
C GLY A 39 -0.15 -3.98 -12.51
N LEU A 40 1.10 -3.78 -12.93
CA LEU A 40 2.25 -4.40 -12.28
C LEU A 40 2.41 -3.91 -10.83
N VAL A 41 2.29 -2.61 -10.61
CA VAL A 41 2.34 -2.02 -9.26
C VAL A 41 1.21 -2.58 -8.40
N ALA A 42 -0.02 -2.58 -8.92
CA ALA A 42 -1.18 -3.12 -8.23
C ALA A 42 -1.00 -4.60 -7.86
N LEU A 43 -0.43 -5.40 -8.76
CA LEU A 43 -0.14 -6.81 -8.51
C LEU A 43 0.87 -6.98 -7.36
N VAL A 44 1.99 -6.25 -7.41
CA VAL A 44 3.01 -6.30 -6.34
C VAL A 44 2.42 -5.86 -5.00
N THR A 45 1.64 -4.78 -5.00
CA THR A 45 0.96 -4.30 -3.79
C THR A 45 -0.05 -5.31 -3.26
N ALA A 46 -0.80 -5.99 -4.12
CA ALA A 46 -1.74 -7.03 -3.72
C ALA A 46 -1.00 -8.21 -3.06
N ILE A 47 0.09 -8.68 -3.65
CA ILE A 47 0.92 -9.77 -3.08
C ILE A 47 1.50 -9.34 -1.73
N ALA A 48 2.04 -8.12 -1.63
CA ALA A 48 2.56 -7.60 -0.38
C ALA A 48 1.47 -7.48 0.69
N GLY A 49 0.28 -6.99 0.34
CA GLY A 49 -0.85 -6.90 1.25
C GLY A 49 -1.33 -8.27 1.74
N ILE A 50 -1.43 -9.25 0.85
CA ILE A 50 -1.84 -10.62 1.19
C ILE A 50 -0.82 -11.28 2.10
N THR A 51 0.47 -11.14 1.80
CA THR A 51 1.54 -11.73 2.65
C THR A 51 1.58 -11.08 4.03
N LEU A 52 1.41 -9.76 4.12
CA LEU A 52 1.33 -9.04 5.40
C LEU A 52 0.10 -9.45 6.20
N ALA A 53 -1.07 -9.58 5.55
CA ALA A 53 -2.29 -10.08 6.20
C ALA A 53 -2.12 -11.51 6.71
N ALA A 54 -1.52 -12.40 5.91
CA ALA A 54 -1.23 -13.78 6.32
C ALA A 54 -0.28 -13.82 7.52
N ALA A 55 0.77 -12.99 7.51
CA ALA A 55 1.70 -12.87 8.63
C ALA A 55 0.99 -12.34 9.89
N ALA A 56 0.11 -11.35 9.76
CA ALA A 56 -0.69 -10.84 10.88
C ALA A 56 -1.61 -11.91 11.47
N ILE A 57 -2.27 -12.71 10.62
CA ILE A 57 -3.10 -13.83 11.06
C ILE A 57 -2.26 -14.90 11.76
N ALA A 58 -1.09 -15.25 11.20
CA ALA A 58 -0.18 -16.22 11.81
C ALA A 58 0.35 -15.73 13.16
N MET A 59 0.74 -14.45 13.26
CA MET A 59 1.13 -13.82 14.52
C MET A 59 -0.02 -13.82 15.53
N ARG A 60 -1.25 -13.51 15.10
CA ARG A 60 -2.42 -13.55 15.98
C ARG A 60 -2.70 -14.95 16.49
N LEU A 61 -2.59 -15.97 15.65
CA LEU A 61 -2.84 -17.37 16.03
C LEU A 61 -1.75 -17.93 16.94
N THR A 62 -0.48 -17.57 16.69
CA THR A 62 0.64 -17.95 17.55
C THR A 62 0.65 -17.16 18.86
N ALA A 63 0.29 -15.88 18.86
CA ALA A 63 0.08 -15.09 20.07
C ALA A 63 -1.07 -15.66 20.91
N ALA A 64 -2.17 -16.10 20.29
CA ALA A 64 -3.26 -16.77 20.99
C ALA A 64 -2.83 -18.12 21.62
N ARG A 65 -1.91 -18.87 20.99
CA ARG A 65 -1.30 -20.09 21.58
C ARG A 65 -0.22 -19.79 22.62
N ARG A 66 0.51 -18.69 22.46
CA ARG A 66 1.57 -18.25 23.38
C ARG A 66 1.03 -17.44 24.56
N ALA A 67 -0.26 -17.08 24.54
CA ALA A 67 -1.06 -16.63 25.67
C ALA A 67 -1.39 -17.77 26.67
N GLY A 68 -0.51 -18.77 26.80
CA GLY A 68 -0.23 -19.32 28.13
C GLY A 68 0.35 -18.20 29.02
N PRO A 69 0.37 -18.33 30.35
CA PRO A 69 0.60 -17.23 31.29
C PRO A 69 2.04 -16.69 31.33
N SER A 70 2.68 -16.51 30.18
CA SER A 70 3.96 -15.82 29.99
C SER A 70 3.76 -14.41 29.43
N GLN A 71 2.68 -13.76 29.86
CA GLN A 71 2.63 -12.30 29.96
C GLN A 71 2.88 -11.87 31.43
N ALA A 72 3.61 -12.70 32.18
CA ALA A 72 4.24 -12.27 33.42
C ALA A 72 5.44 -11.40 33.04
N SER A 73 5.19 -10.09 33.02
CA SER A 73 6.18 -9.06 33.31
C SER A 73 7.40 -9.00 32.39
N ALA A 74 7.35 -8.11 31.40
CA ALA A 74 8.50 -7.23 31.19
C ALA A 74 8.57 -6.26 32.40
N MET A 75 8.95 -6.81 33.56
CA MET A 75 9.23 -5.99 34.74
C MET A 75 10.55 -5.28 34.49
N PRO A 76 10.64 -3.95 34.66
CA PRO A 76 11.89 -3.24 34.49
C PRO A 76 12.94 -3.84 35.44
N GLU A 77 14.16 -4.01 34.93
CA GLU A 77 15.38 -4.47 35.61
C GLU A 77 15.79 -3.52 36.77
N GLY A 78 14.91 -3.38 37.76
CA GLY A 78 14.99 -2.37 38.82
C GLY A 78 13.77 -2.25 39.72
N ALA A 79 12.80 -3.17 39.63
CA ALA A 79 11.70 -3.22 40.60
C ALA A 79 12.21 -3.76 41.95
N ILE A 80 12.62 -2.86 42.83
CA ILE A 80 12.91 -3.14 44.24
C ILE A 80 11.62 -3.62 44.88
N THR A 81 11.56 -4.91 45.22
CA THR A 81 10.51 -5.46 46.08
C THR A 81 10.74 -4.95 47.48
N LEU A 82 10.01 -3.90 47.86
CA LEU A 82 9.97 -3.40 49.23
C LEU A 82 9.08 -4.34 50.06
N GLU A 83 9.61 -4.84 51.17
CA GLU A 83 8.92 -5.79 52.05
C GLU A 83 7.96 -5.02 52.94
N ALA A 84 6.66 -5.09 52.63
CA ALA A 84 5.63 -4.46 53.46
C ALA A 84 5.29 -5.35 54.65
N ARG A 85 5.79 -5.00 55.84
CA ARG A 85 5.41 -5.66 57.10
C ARG A 85 4.21 -4.95 57.73
N ARG A 86 3.21 -5.73 58.15
CA ARG A 86 2.05 -5.20 58.87
C ARG A 86 2.41 -5.01 60.35
N THR A 87 2.30 -3.78 60.83
CA THR A 87 2.47 -3.44 62.26
C THR A 87 1.13 -3.00 62.86
N PRO A 88 0.97 -3.02 64.20
CA PRO A 88 -0.27 -2.57 64.84
C PRO A 88 -0.66 -1.11 64.56
N ARG A 89 0.28 -0.30 64.05
CA ARG A 89 0.06 1.11 63.67
C ARG A 89 -0.23 1.32 62.18
N GLY A 90 -0.19 0.25 61.38
CA GLY A 90 -0.41 0.30 59.93
C GLY A 90 0.60 -0.53 59.15
N TRP A 91 0.81 -0.18 57.89
CA TRP A 91 1.80 -0.84 57.03
C TRP A 91 3.10 -0.04 57.07
N THR A 92 4.23 -0.73 57.26
CA THR A 92 5.58 -0.16 57.14
C THR A 92 6.30 -0.82 55.96
N VAL A 93 7.02 -0.03 55.17
CA VAL A 93 7.68 -0.44 53.93
C VAL A 93 9.17 -0.16 54.07
N GLU A 94 10.01 -1.20 53.95
CA GLU A 94 11.48 -1.14 53.97
C GLU A 94 12.08 -1.65 52.66
#